data_AF-Q56GZ5-F1
#
_entry.id   AF-Q56GZ5-F1
#
_cell.length_a   1.000
_cell.length_b   1.000
_cell.length_c   1.000
_cell.angle_alpha   90.00
_cell.angle_beta   90.00
_cell.angle_gamma   90.00
#
_symmetry.space_group_name_H-M   'P 1'
#
loop_
_entity.id
_entity.type
_entity.pdbx_description
1 polymer ?
#
loop_
_entity_poly.entity_id
_entity_poly.type
_entity_poly.pdbx_seq_one_letter_code
_entity_poly.pdbx_strand_id
1 'polypeptide(L)'
;NALLKHLDVQYSNQNRFNLCFEERDFMPGENHIANIQDAVWSSRKTVCLVTRHFLRDGWCLEAFSYAQSRCLADLNGALIMVVVGSLSQFHLMKHQSIRG
;
A
#
# COMPACT_ATOMS: atom_id res chain seq x y z
N ASN A 1 12.64 0.46 -10.45
CA ASN A 1 12.68 1.66 -9.59
C ASN A 1 12.91 2.99 -10.32
N ALA A 2 12.35 3.20 -11.52
CA ALA A 2 12.38 4.52 -12.16
C ALA A 2 11.29 5.44 -11.59
N LEU A 3 10.06 4.92 -11.41
CA LEU A 3 8.91 5.72 -10.97
C LEU A 3 9.11 6.39 -9.60
N LEU A 4 9.67 5.67 -8.62
CA LEU A 4 9.87 6.17 -7.25
C LEU A 4 10.78 7.40 -7.21
N LYS A 5 11.83 7.42 -8.04
CA LYS A 5 12.76 8.55 -8.15
C LYS A 5 12.09 9.84 -8.63
N HIS A 6 10.97 9.73 -9.34
CA HIS A 6 10.22 10.86 -9.89
C HIS A 6 9.04 11.30 -8.99
N LEU A 7 8.80 10.61 -7.87
CA LEU A 7 7.65 10.88 -7.00
C LEU A 7 8.06 11.25 -5.57
N ASP A 8 9.12 10.64 -5.06
CA ASP A 8 9.53 10.78 -3.66
C ASP A 8 10.55 11.93 -3.47
N VAL A 9 10.24 12.83 -2.54
CA VAL A 9 11.08 13.97 -2.13
C VAL A 9 12.52 13.57 -1.77
N GLN A 10 12.74 12.33 -1.31
CA GLN A 10 14.09 11.87 -0.98
C GLN A 10 15.02 11.79 -2.20
N TYR A 11 14.50 11.70 -3.43
CA TYR A 11 15.31 11.61 -4.65
C TYR A 11 15.42 12.93 -5.41
N SER A 12 14.54 13.91 -5.17
CA SER A 12 14.59 15.23 -5.81
C SER A 12 13.73 16.24 -5.06
N ASN A 13 14.24 17.46 -4.89
CA ASN A 13 13.50 18.59 -4.29
C ASN A 13 12.33 19.08 -5.16
N GLN A 14 12.23 18.63 -6.42
CA GLN A 14 11.08 18.93 -7.29
C GLN A 14 9.90 17.99 -7.05
N ASN A 15 10.15 16.85 -6.40
CA ASN A 15 9.10 15.91 -6.06
C ASN A 15 8.26 16.46 -4.89
N ARG A 16 7.00 16.00 -4.77
CA ARG A 16 6.03 16.59 -3.82
C ARG A 16 5.51 15.62 -2.77
N PHE A 17 5.84 14.34 -2.89
CA PHE A 17 5.33 13.30 -2.00
C PHE A 17 6.46 12.74 -1.13
N ASN A 18 6.19 12.60 0.16
CA ASN A 18 6.99 11.73 1.02
C ASN A 18 6.31 10.36 1.00
N LEU A 19 7.01 9.37 0.47
CA LEU A 19 6.49 8.01 0.31
C LEU A 19 7.07 7.12 1.42
N CYS A 20 6.32 6.11 1.83
CA CYS A 20 6.75 5.12 2.81
C CYS A 20 6.95 3.76 2.09
N PHE A 21 8.12 3.15 2.22
CA PHE A 21 8.43 1.84 1.66
C PHE A 21 8.98 0.90 2.72
N GLU A 22 8.55 -0.36 2.66
CA GLU A 22 8.99 -1.42 3.57
C GLU A 22 10.53 -1.52 3.66
N GLU A 23 11.21 -1.65 2.53
CA GLU A 23 12.67 -1.86 2.49
C GLU A 23 13.49 -0.70 3.08
N ARG A 24 12.90 0.49 3.24
CA ARG A 24 13.59 1.70 3.66
C ARG A 24 13.14 2.22 5.02
N ASP A 25 11.83 2.22 5.25
CA ASP A 25 11.21 2.99 6.32
C ASP A 25 10.69 2.09 7.45
N PHE A 26 10.64 0.76 7.27
CA PHE A 26 10.27 -0.14 8.35
C PHE A 26 11.39 -0.24 9.39
N MET A 27 11.01 -0.23 10.67
CA MET A 27 11.94 -0.29 11.77
C MET A 27 12.51 -1.73 11.89
N PRO A 28 13.83 -1.92 11.78
CA PRO A 28 14.44 -3.23 11.97
C PRO A 28 14.24 -3.74 13.40
N GLY A 29 13.90 -5.02 13.55
CA GLY A 29 13.65 -5.65 14.85
C GLY A 29 12.23 -5.46 15.38
N GLU A 30 11.42 -4.60 14.76
CA GLU A 30 10.01 -4.43 15.07
C GLU A 30 9.16 -5.51 14.35
N ASN A 31 7.98 -5.81 14.89
CA ASN A 31 7.07 -6.76 14.25
C ASN A 31 6.62 -6.23 12.87
N HIS A 32 6.62 -7.09 11.86
CA HIS A 32 6.24 -6.71 10.49
C HIS A 32 4.81 -6.15 10.40
N ILE A 33 3.87 -6.74 11.14
CA ILE A 33 2.49 -6.24 11.24
C ILE A 33 2.45 -4.85 11.89
N ALA A 34 3.24 -4.62 12.94
CA ALA A 34 3.32 -3.32 13.59
C ALA A 34 3.86 -2.26 12.63
N ASN A 35 4.94 -2.58 11.89
CA ASN A 35 5.49 -1.72 10.85
C ASN A 35 4.45 -1.38 9.76
N ILE A 36 3.67 -2.37 9.30
CA ILE A 36 2.59 -2.14 8.33
C ILE A 36 1.53 -1.20 8.90
N GLN A 37 1.08 -1.45 10.13
CA GLN A 37 0.09 -0.61 10.79
C GLN A 37 0.60 0.82 10.91
N ASP A 38 1.81 1.02 11.40
CA ASP A 38 2.43 2.34 11.56
C ASP A 38 2.57 3.06 10.21
N ALA A 39 3.01 2.37 9.16
CA ALA A 39 3.10 2.92 7.81
C ALA A 39 1.74 3.37 7.27
N VAL A 40 0.69 2.55 7.47
CA VAL A 40 -0.69 2.88 7.07
C VAL A 40 -1.22 4.05 7.89
N TRP A 41 -0.98 4.08 9.21
CA TRP A 41 -1.51 5.10 10.11
C TRP A 41 -0.81 6.46 9.99
N SER A 42 0.47 6.46 9.65
CA SER A 42 1.25 7.68 9.41
C SER A 42 1.04 8.26 8.00
N SER A 43 0.52 7.47 7.05
CA SER A 43 0.30 7.90 5.67
C SER A 43 -1.03 8.63 5.48
N ARG A 44 -1.02 9.79 4.81
CA ARG A 44 -2.28 10.52 4.46
C ARG A 44 -3.18 9.77 3.47
N LYS A 45 -2.57 8.92 2.65
CA LYS A 45 -3.20 8.13 1.59
C LYS A 45 -2.38 6.85 1.45
N THR A 46 -3.04 5.72 1.27
CA THR A 46 -2.36 4.45 0.97
C THR A 46 -2.62 4.09 -0.48
N VAL A 47 -1.56 3.81 -1.23
CA VAL A 47 -1.65 3.41 -2.65
C VAL A 47 -1.24 1.95 -2.77
N CYS A 48 -2.17 1.09 -3.17
CA CYS A 48 -1.90 -0.34 -3.38
C CYS A 48 -1.79 -0.64 -4.87
N LEU A 49 -0.61 -1.09 -5.31
CA LEU A 49 -0.38 -1.56 -6.67
C LEU A 49 -0.79 -3.03 -6.78
N VAL A 50 -2.04 -3.28 -7.15
CA VAL A 50 -2.61 -4.62 -7.22
C VAL A 50 -2.17 -5.32 -8.50
N THR A 51 -1.25 -6.26 -8.37
CA THR A 51 -0.74 -7.13 -9.43
C THR A 51 -1.15 -8.59 -9.18
N ARG A 52 -0.90 -9.50 -10.13
CA ARG A 52 -1.08 -10.95 -9.89
C ARG A 52 -0.22 -11.47 -8.73
N HIS A 53 0.96 -10.89 -8.52
CA HIS A 53 1.86 -11.29 -7.45
C HIS A 53 1.34 -10.80 -6.09
N PHE A 54 0.88 -9.56 -6.03
CA PHE A 54 0.21 -8.99 -4.85
C PHE A 54 -0.92 -9.87 -4.34
N LEU A 55 -1.76 -10.40 -5.24
CA LEU A 55 -2.88 -11.29 -4.87
C LEU A 55 -2.46 -12.63 -4.26
N ARG A 56 -1.20 -13.03 -4.43
CA ARG A 56 -0.65 -14.29 -3.90
C ARG A 56 0.21 -14.08 -2.67
N ASP A 57 0.54 -12.84 -2.35
CA ASP A 57 1.39 -12.47 -1.24
C ASP A 57 0.54 -12.12 -0.02
N GLY A 58 0.66 -12.93 1.03
CA GLY A 58 -0.09 -12.75 2.27
C GLY A 58 0.17 -11.40 2.94
N TRP A 59 1.40 -10.90 2.89
CA TRP A 59 1.74 -9.60 3.47
C TRP A 59 1.08 -8.44 2.71
N CYS A 60 1.06 -8.53 1.39
CA CYS A 60 0.35 -7.57 0.55
C CYS A 60 -1.17 -7.53 0.85
N LEU A 61 -1.80 -8.70 1.00
CA LEU A 61 -3.23 -8.79 1.33
C LEU A 61 -3.53 -8.31 2.76
N GLU A 62 -2.63 -8.57 3.69
CA GLU A 62 -2.74 -8.10 5.08
C GLU A 62 -2.62 -6.57 5.14
N ALA A 63 -1.60 -6.00 4.51
CA ALA A 63 -1.42 -4.54 4.41
C ALA A 63 -2.60 -3.85 3.71
N PHE A 64 -3.17 -4.48 2.68
CA PHE A 64 -4.39 -4.00 2.04
C PHE A 64 -5.56 -3.94 3.01
N SER A 65 -5.73 -4.99 3.81
CA SER A 65 -6.83 -5.09 4.78
C SER A 65 -6.71 -3.99 5.83
N TYR A 66 -5.51 -3.71 6.36
CA TYR A 66 -5.27 -2.57 7.25
C TYR A 66 -5.58 -1.22 6.59
N ALA A 67 -5.14 -1.03 5.35
CA ALA A 67 -5.42 0.19 4.61
C ALA A 67 -6.91 0.40 4.35
N GLN A 68 -7.64 -0.68 4.06
CA GLN A 68 -9.09 -0.67 3.88
C GLN A 68 -9.80 -0.35 5.20
N SER A 69 -9.41 -0.99 6.31
CA SER A 69 -9.95 -0.71 7.64
C SER A 69 -9.75 0.76 8.04
N ARG A 70 -8.56 1.33 7.82
CA ARG A 70 -8.32 2.77 8.08
C ARG A 70 -9.18 3.65 7.18
N CYS A 71 -9.31 3.33 5.90
CA CYS A 71 -10.15 4.08 4.96
C CYS A 71 -11.63 4.09 5.37
N LEU A 72 -12.11 3.02 6.01
CA LEU A 72 -13.48 2.92 6.51
C LEU A 72 -13.67 3.61 7.87
N ALA A 73 -12.65 3.60 8.73
CA ALA A 73 -12.72 4.13 10.09
C ALA A 73 -12.41 5.64 10.20
N ASP A 74 -11.59 6.19 9.30
CA ASP A 74 -11.15 7.58 9.31
C ASP A 74 -11.61 8.30 8.03
N LEU A 75 -12.37 9.38 8.19
CA LEU A 75 -12.88 10.21 7.09
C LEU A 75 -11.76 10.80 6.21
N ASN A 76 -10.54 10.91 6.74
CA ASN A 76 -9.36 11.36 5.98
C ASN A 76 -8.56 10.21 5.36
N GLY A 77 -8.79 8.97 5.82
CA GLY A 77 -8.20 7.76 5.29
C GLY A 77 -8.69 7.53 3.87
N ALA A 78 -7.78 7.51 2.89
CA ALA A 78 -8.13 7.09 1.54
C ALA A 78 -7.18 6.02 1.05
N LEU A 79 -7.79 4.94 0.57
CA LEU A 79 -7.12 3.84 -0.11
C LEU A 79 -7.30 4.00 -1.62
N ILE A 80 -6.19 4.11 -2.35
CA ILE A 80 -6.17 4.19 -3.81
C ILE A 80 -5.68 2.84 -4.33
N MET A 81 -6.56 2.12 -5.00
CA MET A 81 -6.21 0.86 -5.65
C MET A 81 -5.81 1.11 -7.11
N VAL A 82 -4.59 0.73 -7.49
CA VAL A 82 -4.12 0.78 -8.88
C VAL A 82 -3.93 -0.64 -9.37
N VAL A 83 -4.81 -1.08 -10.26
CA VAL A 83 -4.73 -2.42 -10.85
C VAL A 83 -3.71 -2.40 -11.98
N VAL A 84 -2.68 -3.23 -11.88
CA VAL A 84 -1.57 -3.27 -12.83
C VAL A 84 -1.61 -4.58 -13.62
N GLY A 85 -1.64 -4.44 -14.95
CA GLY A 85 -1.74 -5.55 -15.90
C GLY A 85 -3.17 -6.05 -16.11
N SER A 86 -3.32 -7.16 -16.83
CA SER A 86 -4.64 -7.72 -17.17
C SER A 86 -5.20 -8.56 -16.02
N LEU A 87 -5.74 -7.91 -15.00
CA LEU A 87 -6.54 -8.54 -13.95
C LEU A 87 -8.02 -8.30 -14.20
N SER A 88 -8.81 -9.37 -14.32
CA SER A 88 -10.26 -9.27 -14.41
C SER A 88 -10.86 -9.05 -13.03
N GLN A 89 -12.06 -8.47 -12.98
CA GLN A 89 -12.83 -8.37 -11.73
C GLN A 89 -12.99 -9.73 -11.06
N PHE A 90 -13.17 -10.81 -11.83
CA PHE A 90 -13.25 -12.16 -11.27
C PHE A 90 -11.99 -12.57 -10.49
N HIS A 91 -10.78 -12.19 -10.94
CA HIS A 91 -9.55 -12.48 -10.20
C HIS A 91 -9.46 -11.67 -8.89
N LEU A 92 -9.90 -10.42 -8.90
CA LEU A 92 -9.93 -9.56 -7.71
C LEU A 92 -10.93 -10.12 -6.70
N MET A 93 -12.15 -10.40 -7.17
CA MET A 93 -13.25 -11.00 -6.41
C MET A 93 -12.99 -12.44 -6.01
N LYS A 94 -11.78 -13.00 -6.06
CA LYS A 94 -11.44 -14.27 -5.38
C LYS A 94 -10.88 -14.06 -3.97
N HIS A 95 -10.44 -12.85 -3.65
CA HIS A 95 -9.70 -12.55 -2.43
C HIS A 95 -10.60 -11.77 -1.48
N GLN A 96 -10.86 -12.30 -0.28
CA GLN A 96 -11.81 -11.72 0.68
C GLN A 96 -11.46 -10.27 1.03
N SER A 97 -10.17 -9.97 1.23
CA SER A 97 -9.69 -8.62 1.52
C SER A 97 -10.00 -7.59 0.44
N ILE A 98 -10.21 -8.01 -0.81
CA ILE A 98 -10.50 -7.10 -1.94
C ILE A 98 -11.99 -7.00 -2.25
N ARG A 99 -12.80 -8.00 -1.82
CA ARG A 99 -14.19 -8.13 -2.26
C ARG A 99 -15.10 -6.97 -1.83
N GLY A 100 -14.75 -6.23 -0.78
CA GLY A 100 -15.51 -5.06 -0.29
C GLY A 100 -16.84 -5.45 0.33
#